data_AF-A0A3R9HGL3-F1
#
_entry.id   AF-A0A3R9HGL3-F1
#
_cell.length_a   1.000
_cell.length_b   1.000
_cell.length_c   1.000
_cell.angle_alpha   90.00
_cell.angle_beta   90.00
_cell.angle_gamma   90.00
#
_symmetry.space_group_name_H-M   'P 1'
#
loop_
_entity.id
_entity.type
_entity.pdbx_description
1 polymer ?
#
loop_
_entity_poly.entity_id
_entity_poly.type
_entity_poly.pdbx_seq_one_letter_code
_entity_poly.pdbx_strand_id
1 'polypeptide(L)' 'MTFEDKMKTAYEHLKRLINLKEENVAVREFRGLAPHYLRGTSGVAKLRGAISQASTLVEIESLLQLHKA' A
#
# COMPACT_ATOMS: atom_id res chain seq x y z
N MET A 1 -14.76 4.28 8.04
CA MET A 1 -13.98 3.90 6.85
C MET A 1 -13.83 2.40 6.85
N THR A 2 -14.27 1.74 5.79
CA THR A 2 -14.17 0.28 5.66
C THR A 2 -12.72 -0.16 5.44
N PHE A 3 -12.46 -1.47 5.47
CA PHE A 3 -11.14 -2.00 5.09
C PHE A 3 -10.79 -1.66 3.63
N GLU A 4 -11.76 -1.78 2.73
CA GLU A 4 -11.59 -1.46 1.32
C GLU A 4 -11.26 0.02 1.10
N ASP A 5 -11.96 0.93 1.79
CA ASP A 5 -11.67 2.36 1.74
C ASP A 5 -10.24 2.69 2.21
N LYS A 6 -9.75 1.98 3.24
CA LYS A 6 -8.35 2.08 3.70
C LYS A 6 -7.38 1.66 2.59
N MET A 7 -7.66 0.57 1.87
CA MET A 7 -6.80 0.09 0.79
C MET A 7 -6.79 1.04 -0.41
N LYS A 8 -7.95 1.56 -0.80
CA LYS A 8 -8.08 2.60 -1.84
C LYS A 8 -7.30 3.87 -1.46
N THR A 9 -7.45 4.33 -0.22
CA THR A 9 -6.74 5.54 0.25
C THR A 9 -5.22 5.33 0.26
N ALA A 10 -4.75 4.16 0.69
CA ALA A 10 -3.33 3.81 0.67
C ALA A 10 -2.78 3.79 -0.77
N TYR A 11 -3.53 3.20 -1.70
CA TYR A 11 -3.16 3.14 -3.11
C TYR A 11 -3.10 4.52 -3.78
N GLU A 12 -4.09 5.38 -3.53
CA GLU A 12 -4.08 6.75 -4.06
C GLU A 12 -2.88 7.56 -3.52
N HIS A 13 -2.47 7.33 -2.26
CA HIS A 13 -1.24 7.93 -1.75
C HIS A 13 0.00 7.40 -2.50
N LEU A 14 0.12 6.09 -2.70
CA LEU A 14 1.23 5.53 -3.47
C LEU A 14 1.29 6.11 -4.88
N LYS A 15 0.18 6.19 -5.61
CA LYS A 15 0.17 6.80 -6.96
C LYS A 15 0.63 8.25 -6.96
N ARG A 16 0.25 9.05 -5.97
CA ARG A 16 0.72 10.43 -5.83
C ARG A 16 2.22 10.49 -5.57
N LEU A 17 2.77 9.57 -4.76
CA LEU A 17 4.21 9.47 -4.55
C LEU A 17 4.94 9.09 -5.84
N ILE A 18 4.42 8.13 -6.61
CA ILE A 18 5.01 7.70 -7.89
C ILE A 18 5.04 8.86 -8.88
N ASN A 19 3.95 9.62 -8.99
CA ASN A 19 3.87 10.79 -9.86
C ASN A 19 4.87 11.90 -9.46
N LEU A 20 5.30 11.94 -8.19
CA LEU A 20 6.21 12.95 -7.67
C LEU A 20 7.69 12.52 -7.71
N LYS A 21 7.98 11.23 -7.48
CA LYS A 21 9.33 10.74 -7.16
C LYS A 21 9.78 9.53 -7.96
N GLU A 22 8.97 9.08 -8.93
CA GLU A 22 9.13 7.81 -9.65
C GLU A 22 8.92 6.58 -8.75
N GLU A 23 8.75 5.41 -9.38
CA GLU A 23 8.27 4.20 -8.70
C GLU A 23 9.20 3.72 -7.57
N ASN A 24 10.50 3.60 -7.84
CA ASN A 24 11.44 3.01 -6.89
C ASN A 24 11.47 3.76 -5.55
N VAL A 25 11.55 5.09 -5.61
CA VAL A 25 11.58 5.94 -4.41
C VAL A 25 10.22 5.91 -3.71
N ALA A 26 9.13 6.05 -4.47
CA ALA A 26 7.78 6.06 -3.94
C ALA A 26 7.40 4.77 -3.20
N VAL A 27 7.72 3.61 -3.76
CA VAL A 27 7.44 2.31 -3.12
C VAL A 27 8.23 2.18 -1.81
N ARG A 28 9.51 2.58 -1.80
CA ARG A 28 10.33 2.52 -0.58
C ARG A 28 9.80 3.41 0.53
N GLU A 29 9.36 4.62 0.20
CA GLU A 29 8.70 5.52 1.16
C GLU A 29 7.36 4.97 1.65
N PHE A 30 6.55 4.44 0.72
CA PHE A 30 5.24 3.87 1.03
C PHE A 30 5.31 2.72 2.03
N ARG A 31 6.36 1.89 2.02
CA ARG A 31 6.58 0.82 3.00
C ARG A 31 6.47 1.31 4.46
N GLY A 32 6.99 2.51 4.73
CA GLY A 32 6.92 3.13 6.07
C GLY A 32 5.56 3.72 6.39
N LEU A 33 4.80 4.15 5.39
CA LEU A 33 3.51 4.81 5.54
C LEU A 33 2.34 3.81 5.61
N ALA A 34 2.43 2.71 4.89
CA ALA A 34 1.38 1.70 4.74
C ALA A 34 0.80 1.19 6.08
N PRO A 35 1.60 0.96 7.15
CA PRO A 35 1.07 0.52 8.44
C PRO A 35 0.05 1.47 9.06
N HIS A 36 0.09 2.77 8.74
CA HIS A 36 -0.87 3.75 9.27
C HIS A 36 -2.29 3.52 8.74
N TYR A 37 -2.44 3.09 7.50
CA TYR A 37 -3.74 2.73 6.92
C TYR A 37 -4.34 1.48 7.56
N LEU A 38 -3.48 0.54 7.95
CA LEU A 38 -3.85 -0.76 8.52
C LEU A 38 -4.05 -0.73 10.04
N ARG A 39 -3.79 0.41 10.70
CA ARG A 39 -3.97 0.56 12.15
C ARG A 39 -5.42 0.26 12.56
N GLY A 40 -5.56 -0.52 13.62
CA GLY A 40 -6.85 -0.92 14.18
C GLY A 40 -7.61 -1.97 13.37
N THR A 41 -7.03 -2.54 12.31
CA THR A 41 -7.63 -3.67 11.58
C THR A 41 -7.08 -4.99 12.14
N SER A 42 -7.96 -5.89 12.59
CA SER A 42 -7.60 -7.23 13.06
C SER A 42 -7.07 -8.11 11.93
N GLY A 43 -6.08 -8.97 12.22
CA GLY A 43 -5.59 -9.97 11.26
C GLY A 43 -4.62 -9.48 10.16
N VAL A 44 -4.24 -8.20 10.13
CA VAL A 44 -3.42 -7.62 9.05
C VAL A 44 -1.90 -7.73 9.23
N ALA A 45 -1.42 -8.52 10.20
CA ALA A 45 0.01 -8.65 10.47
C ALA A 45 0.80 -9.18 9.26
N LYS A 46 0.27 -10.21 8.58
CA LYS A 46 0.90 -10.79 7.37
C LYS A 46 0.95 -9.78 6.22
N LEU A 47 -0.13 -9.03 6.01
CA LEU A 47 -0.21 -7.98 4.98
C LEU A 47 0.82 -6.86 5.24
N ARG A 48 0.94 -6.38 6.48
CA ARG A 48 1.96 -5.38 6.86
C ARG A 48 3.38 -5.87 6.58
N GLY A 49 3.66 -7.12 6.95
CA GLY A 49 4.95 -7.76 6.68
C GLY A 49 5.26 -7.80 5.18
N ALA A 50 4.30 -8.24 4.36
CA ALA A 50 4.47 -8.28 2.92
C ALA A 50 4.68 -6.89 2.29
N ILE A 51 3.88 -5.88 2.69
CA ILE A 51 4.06 -4.51 2.19
C ILE A 51 5.44 -3.95 2.54
N SER A 52 5.97 -4.25 3.73
CA SER A 52 7.30 -3.77 4.14
C SER A 52 8.46 -4.25 3.24
N GLN A 53 8.25 -5.33 2.48
CA GLN A 53 9.25 -5.94 1.61
C GLN A 53 9.00 -5.70 0.11
N ALA A 54 7.84 -5.18 -0.26
CA ALA A 54 7.44 -5.02 -1.65
C ALA A 54 8.29 -3.99 -2.39
N SER A 55 8.75 -4.30 -3.60
CA SER A 55 9.69 -3.49 -4.39
C SER A 55 9.11 -2.88 -5.65
N THR A 56 7.88 -3.24 -6.01
CA THR A 56 7.21 -2.71 -7.21
C THR A 56 5.79 -2.26 -6.90
N LEU A 57 5.26 -1.38 -7.74
CA LEU A 57 3.85 -0.99 -7.70
C LEU A 57 2.94 -2.21 -7.84
N VAL A 58 3.25 -3.11 -8.76
CA VAL A 58 2.45 -4.32 -9.05
C VAL A 58 2.35 -5.25 -7.84
N GLU A 59 3.44 -5.42 -7.08
CA GLU A 59 3.42 -6.17 -5.81
C GLU A 59 2.49 -5.51 -4.79
N ILE A 60 2.57 -4.17 -4.64
CA ILE A 60 1.67 -3.45 -3.74
C ILE A 60 0.21 -3.59 -4.19
N GLU A 61 -0.11 -3.41 -5.47
CA GLU A 61 -1.47 -3.57 -6.01
C GLU A 61 -2.04 -4.96 -5.71
N SER A 62 -1.21 -6.00 -5.89
CA SER A 62 -1.58 -7.38 -5.59
C SER A 62 -1.85 -7.58 -4.08
N LEU A 63 -1.04 -6.96 -3.21
CA LEU A 63 -1.21 -7.05 -1.77
C LEU A 63 -2.45 -6.28 -1.26
N LEU A 64 -2.79 -5.17 -1.90
CA LEU A 64 -3.99 -4.40 -1.60
C LEU A 64 -5.27 -5.03 -2.20
N GLN A 65 -5.14 -6.15 -2.93
CA GLN A 65 -6.23 -6.83 -3.64
C GLN A 65 -6.99 -5.90 -4.59
N LEU A 66 -6.29 -4.92 -5.16
CA LEU A 66 -6.84 -4.00 -6.16
C LEU A 66 -6.68 -4.63 -7.53
N HIS A 67 -7.36 -5.75 -7.75
CA HIS A 67 -7.50 -6.30 -9.10
C HIS A 67 -8.57 -5.48 -9.83
N LYS A 68 -8.21 -4.93 -10.99
CA LYS A 68 -9.19 -4.30 -11.88
C LYS A 68 -10.31 -5.32 -12.16
N ALA A 69 -11.54 -4.93 -11.86
CA ALA A 69 -12.71 -5.50 -12.53
C ALA A 69 -12.66 -5.18 -14.02
#